data_AF-A0A933GUN2-F1
#
_entry.id   AF-A0A933GUN2-F1
#
_cell.length_a   1.000
_cell.length_b   1.000
_cell.length_c   1.000
_cell.angle_alpha   90.00
_cell.angle_beta   90.00
_cell.angle_gamma   90.00
#
_symmetry.space_group_name_H-M   'P 1'
#
loop_
_entity.id
_entity.type
_entity.pdbx_description
1 polymer ?
#
loop_
_entity_poly.entity_id
_entity_poly.type
_entity_poly.pdbx_seq_one_letter_code
_entity_poly.pdbx_strand_id
1 'polypeptide(L)'
;MKKLQGDLDGTLADQTRALEIDPGLPEAYAERATIHAERGDTAATAADLRQALAVAPRGWVHRPAVEAVLRQIEGAGEKPRKE
;
A
#
# COMPACT_ATOMS: atom_id res chain seq x y z
N MET A 1 -3.74 17.85 15.43
CA MET A 1 -3.36 16.45 15.14
C MET A 1 -1.93 16.43 14.62
N LYS A 2 -0.92 16.21 15.47
CA LYS A 2 0.52 16.32 15.10
C LYS A 2 1.36 15.13 15.56
N LYS A 3 0.70 14.04 15.98
CA LYS A 3 1.34 12.82 16.51
C LYS A 3 1.47 11.70 15.47
N LEU A 4 0.75 11.73 14.35
CA LEU A 4 0.84 10.64 13.36
C LEU A 4 2.10 10.73 12.49
N GLN A 5 2.54 11.93 12.09
CA GLN A 5 3.64 12.04 11.11
C GLN A 5 4.98 11.48 11.60
N GLY A 6 5.26 11.55 12.91
CA GLY A 6 6.47 10.94 13.49
C GLY A 6 6.36 9.42 13.70
N ASP A 7 5.13 8.92 13.85
CA ASP A 7 4.86 7.49 14.05
C ASP A 7 4.88 6.74 12.71
N LEU A 8 4.39 7.38 11.63
CA LEU A 8 4.34 6.81 10.27
C LEU A 8 5.72 6.44 9.72
N ASP A 9 6.77 7.21 10.04
CA ASP A 9 8.13 6.90 9.58
C ASP A 9 8.73 5.71 10.35
N GLY A 10 8.45 5.62 11.65
CA GLY A 10 8.82 4.47 12.48
C GLY A 10 8.10 3.19 12.04
N THR A 11 6.79 3.27 11.78
CA THR A 11 5.99 2.15 11.26
C THR A 11 6.48 1.71 9.89
N LEU A 12 6.84 2.63 8.99
CA LEU A 12 7.36 2.27 7.68
C LEU A 12 8.69 1.51 7.78
N ALA A 13 9.58 1.93 8.70
CA ALA A 13 10.83 1.23 8.96
C ALA A 13 10.61 -0.17 9.55
N ASP A 14 9.64 -0.31 10.48
CA ASP A 14 9.29 -1.60 11.09
C ASP A 14 8.70 -2.56 10.05
N GLN A 15 7.78 -2.08 9.21
CA GLN A 15 7.19 -2.87 8.13
C GLN A 15 8.22 -3.23 7.05
N THR A 16 9.19 -2.35 6.78
CA THR A 16 10.29 -2.68 5.86
C THR A 16 11.15 -3.81 6.41
N ARG A 17 11.49 -3.80 7.70
CA ARG A 17 12.22 -4.91 8.33
C ARG A 17 11.39 -6.19 8.36
N ALA A 18 10.08 -6.10 8.59
CA ALA A 18 9.19 -7.26 8.52
C ALA A 18 9.24 -7.91 7.12
N LEU A 19 9.25 -7.10 6.06
CA LEU A 19 9.39 -7.56 4.67
C LEU A 19 10.79 -8.10 4.33
N GLU A 20 11.85 -7.60 4.99
CA GLU A 20 13.21 -8.16 4.86
C GLU A 20 13.31 -9.54 5.51
N ILE A 21 12.57 -9.77 6.60
CA ILE A 21 12.54 -11.05 7.31
C ILE A 21 11.62 -12.05 6.60
N ASP A 22 10.40 -11.63 6.25
CA ASP A 22 9.43 -12.42 5.51
C ASP A 22 8.81 -11.58 4.37
N PRO A 23 9.32 -11.76 3.13
CA PRO A 23 8.79 -11.05 1.97
C PRO A 23 7.40 -11.57 1.54
N GLY A 24 6.89 -12.61 2.20
CA GLY A 24 5.59 -13.21 1.95
C GLY A 24 4.45 -12.60 2.75
N LEU A 25 4.68 -11.50 3.47
CA LEU A 25 3.68 -10.82 4.30
C LEU A 25 2.88 -9.78 3.50
N PRO A 26 1.66 -10.10 3.04
CA PRO A 26 0.82 -9.13 2.33
C PRO A 26 0.36 -7.99 3.23
N GLU A 27 0.22 -8.23 4.54
CA GLU A 27 -0.14 -7.21 5.53
C GLU A 27 0.92 -6.11 5.62
N ALA A 28 2.20 -6.46 5.66
CA ALA A 28 3.27 -5.47 5.73
C ALA A 28 3.31 -4.57 4.47
N TYR A 29 3.06 -5.14 3.29
CA TYR A 29 2.90 -4.35 2.06
C TYR A 29 1.65 -3.45 2.11
N ALA A 30 0.51 -3.95 2.60
CA ALA A 30 -0.72 -3.15 2.69
C ALA A 30 -0.57 -1.98 3.67
N GLU A 31 0.03 -2.21 4.83
CA GLU A 31 0.31 -1.19 5.85
C GLU A 31 1.26 -0.13 5.30
N ARG A 32 2.34 -0.55 4.62
CA ARG A 32 3.27 0.38 3.95
C ARG A 32 2.56 1.20 2.88
N ALA A 33 1.69 0.59 2.09
CA ALA A 33 0.88 1.28 1.10
C ALA A 33 -0.04 2.34 1.74
N THR A 34 -0.68 2.03 2.87
CA THR A 34 -1.51 3.01 3.60
C THR A 34 -0.70 4.21 4.06
N ILE A 35 0.53 4.00 4.54
CA ILE A 35 1.44 5.09 4.91
C ILE A 35 1.79 5.96 3.69
N HIS A 36 2.07 5.34 2.54
CA HIS A 36 2.29 6.08 1.30
C HIS A 36 1.05 6.85 0.84
N ALA A 37 -0.15 6.30 1.02
CA ALA A 37 -1.40 6.96 0.68
C ALA A 37 -1.63 8.20 1.56
N GLU A 38 -1.35 8.10 2.87
CA GLU A 38 -1.40 9.22 3.82
C GLU A 38 -0.39 10.34 3.46
N ARG A 39 0.73 9.96 2.85
CA ARG A 39 1.74 10.92 2.32
C ARG A 39 1.36 11.50 0.95
N GLY A 40 0.33 10.96 0.29
CA GLY A 40 -0.08 11.35 -1.06
C GLY A 40 0.72 10.69 -2.18
N ASP A 41 1.61 9.74 -1.87
CA ASP A 41 2.41 9.00 -2.84
C ASP A 41 1.60 7.85 -3.44
N THR A 42 0.69 8.17 -4.34
CA THR A 42 -0.18 7.19 -5.01
C THR A 42 0.60 6.18 -5.86
N ALA A 43 1.73 6.59 -6.43
CA ALA A 43 2.61 5.68 -7.19
C ALA A 43 3.22 4.58 -6.30
N ALA A 44 3.78 4.96 -5.15
CA ALA A 44 4.32 4.00 -4.18
C ALA A 44 3.22 3.13 -3.58
N THR A 45 2.07 3.74 -3.25
CA THR A 45 0.88 3.02 -2.78
C THR A 45 0.47 1.91 -3.76
N ALA A 46 0.32 2.23 -5.06
CA ALA A 46 -0.09 1.24 -6.05
C ALA A 46 0.94 0.12 -6.24
N ALA A 47 2.24 0.42 -6.13
CA ALA A 47 3.30 -0.58 -6.21
C ALA A 47 3.21 -1.59 -5.05
N ASP A 48 3.05 -1.08 -3.83
CA ASP A 48 2.95 -1.92 -2.63
C ASP A 48 1.66 -2.75 -2.60
N LEU A 49 0.52 -2.15 -2.93
CA LEU A 49 -0.76 -2.87 -3.02
C LEU A 49 -0.69 -4.03 -4.03
N ARG A 50 0.01 -3.84 -5.17
CA ARG A 50 0.22 -4.91 -6.15
C ARG A 50 1.07 -6.04 -5.60
N GLN A 51 2.15 -5.73 -4.88
CA GLN A 51 2.96 -6.76 -4.22
C GLN A 51 2.18 -7.49 -3.15
N ALA A 52 1.39 -6.77 -2.34
CA ALA A 52 0.51 -7.37 -1.36
C ALA A 52 -0.42 -8.40 -2.00
N LEU A 53 -1.08 -8.06 -3.11
CA LEU A 53 -1.96 -8.99 -3.83
C LEU A 53 -1.23 -10.17 -4.47
N ALA A 54 0.03 -9.99 -4.86
CA ALA A 54 0.86 -11.00 -5.49
C ALA A 54 1.32 -12.08 -4.48
N VAL A 55 1.68 -11.66 -3.26
CA VAL A 55 2.11 -12.57 -2.19
C VAL A 55 0.94 -13.07 -1.32
N ALA A 56 -0.19 -12.36 -1.35
CA ALA A 56 -1.34 -12.69 -0.52
C ALA A 56 -1.93 -14.08 -0.82
N PRO A 57 -2.25 -14.87 0.22
CA PRO A 57 -3.02 -16.09 0.05
C PRO A 57 -4.45 -15.78 -0.42
N ARG A 58 -5.11 -16.75 -1.06
CA ARG A 58 -6.49 -16.59 -1.59
C ARG A 58 -7.51 -16.16 -0.53
N GLY A 59 -7.29 -16.52 0.74
CA GLY A 59 -8.14 -16.18 1.87
C GLY A 59 -7.80 -14.85 2.57
N TRP A 60 -6.91 -14.05 2.01
CA TRP A 60 -6.49 -12.79 2.64
C TRP A 60 -7.66 -11.80 2.74
N VAL A 61 -8.07 -11.49 3.97
CA VAL A 61 -9.27 -10.69 4.26
C VAL A 61 -9.19 -9.26 3.71
N HIS A 62 -7.99 -8.71 3.61
CA HIS A 62 -7.76 -7.34 3.12
C HIS A 62 -7.68 -7.26 1.59
N ARG A 63 -7.66 -8.40 0.88
CA ARG A 63 -7.61 -8.45 -0.59
C ARG A 63 -8.63 -7.53 -1.28
N PRO A 64 -9.96 -7.60 -0.98
CA PRO A 64 -10.94 -6.72 -1.62
C PRO A 64 -10.71 -5.23 -1.30
N ALA A 65 -10.23 -4.90 -0.10
CA ALA A 65 -9.91 -3.51 0.26
C ALA A 65 -8.72 -2.99 -0.57
N VAL A 66 -7.68 -3.80 -0.71
CA VAL A 66 -6.50 -3.48 -1.50
C VAL A 66 -6.83 -3.33 -2.98
N GLU A 67 -7.64 -4.22 -3.54
CA GLU A 67 -8.13 -4.11 -4.92
C GLU A 67 -8.96 -2.83 -5.14
N ALA A 68 -9.81 -2.47 -4.17
CA ALA A 68 -10.61 -1.25 -4.25
C ALA A 68 -9.72 0.01 -4.28
N VAL A 69 -8.72 0.09 -3.40
CA VAL A 69 -7.79 1.24 -3.35
C VAL A 69 -6.95 1.30 -4.62
N LEU A 70 -6.40 0.16 -5.08
CA LEU A 70 -5.62 0.11 -6.32
C LEU A 70 -6.45 0.59 -7.51
N ARG A 71 -7.71 0.17 -7.60
CA ARG A 71 -8.64 0.63 -8.63
C ARG A 71 -8.92 2.13 -8.55
N GLN A 72 -9.01 2.71 -7.35
CA GLN A 72 -9.16 4.16 -7.19
C GLN A 72 -7.93 4.93 -7.66
N ILE A 73 -6.73 4.41 -7.38
CA ILE A 73 -5.46 5.04 -7.80
C ILE A 73 -5.30 4.96 -9.32
N GLU A 74 -5.54 3.80 -9.92
CA GLU A 74 -5.45 3.59 -11.37
C GLU A 74 -6.54 4.39 -12.11
N GLY A 75 -7.78 4.36 -11.60
CA GLY A 75 -8.90 5.10 -12.17
C GLY A 75 -8.75 6.62 -12.05
N ALA A 76 -7.99 7.12 -11.06
CA ALA A 76 -7.60 8.54 -10.98
C ALA A 76 -6.46 8.89 -11.95
N GLY A 77 -5.63 7.91 -12.33
CA GLY A 77 -4.59 8.03 -13.36
C GLY A 77 -5.12 8.01 -14.79
N GLU A 78 -6.28 7.38 -15.02
CA GLU A 78 -7.09 7.52 -16.24
C GLU A 78 -7.83 8.87 -16.27
N LYS A 79 -7.10 9.99 -16.21
CA LYS A 79 -7.59 11.13 -17.00
C LYS A 79 -7.43 10.71 -18.46
N PRO A 80 -8.50 10.65 -19.27
CA PRO A 80 -8.31 10.49 -20.69
C PRO A 80 -7.47 11.69 -21.11
N ARG A 81 -6.22 11.46 -21.57
CA ARG A 81 -5.59 12.41 -22.47
C ARG A 81 -6.46 12.40 -23.71
N LYS A 82 -7.47 13.26 -23.70
CA LYS A 82 -8.23 13.60 -24.89
C LYS A 82 -7.25 14.41 -25.73
N GLU A 83 -6.65 13.77 -26.72
CA GLU A 83 -6.16 14.43 -27.92
C GLU A 83 -7.35 14.70 -28.85
#